data_AF-A0AAE3E3E1-F1
#
_entry.id   AF-A0AAE3E3E1-F1
#
_cell.length_a   1.000
_cell.length_b   1.000
_cell.length_c   1.000
_cell.angle_alpha   90.00
_cell.angle_beta   90.00
_cell.angle_gamma   90.00
#
_symmetry.space_group_name_H-M   'P 1'
#
loop_
_entity.id
_entity.type
_entity.pdbx_description
1 polymer ?
#
loop_
_entity_poly.entity_id
_entity_poly.type
_entity_poly.pdbx_seq_one_letter_code
_entity_poly.pdbx_strand_id
1 'polypeptide(L)'
;MSDFDLCKETLVGKRIIFLGSSVTYGACAMGQSFIEALEEKDGIIAIKEAVSGTLLVDEDVADGKSYIARLATIDTNIKADAFVCQLSTNDASHNKPLGIISDSYAKENFDTKTIAGAIEFIIAYAKQTWHCPVIFYTGTKYDSDLYKKMVELLLSIQKKWQIDVIDLWNDIEMNQVSPENYKRYMSDPIHPLRDGYREWWLPKFEEGITLALTKKHTIEISSFVEKAKTLGVLGVKVTQHNELKAEWLSEGECRRNIYSATKSFTSCAMGFAVQEGLISLDEKLTDAFADDIPENPDENLKKATVRDLLTMCLGQESGHLMGDQRPLYKEDDWVKMVLSIPFVYEPGTHFVYNNVGPYLAGILVQRRSGTDLVSYLMPRLFKHLEIKRPTWEIDPLGNTFGAGGLFLTLSELHKFGLFYLNKGKWNGKQLLNAAWIEESTKPSDTEQYGYLFWRGKYNSYRADGKYSQLSIVLPDADAVVSLVAECRNGEELTQAINDLICAQL
;
A
#
# COMPACT_ATOMS: atom_id res chain seq x y z
N MET A 1 -5.66 26.62 20.77
CA MET A 1 -4.98 27.18 19.59
C MET A 1 -6.04 27.74 18.68
N SER A 2 -5.81 28.92 18.11
CA SER A 2 -6.64 29.39 17.01
C SER A 2 -6.37 28.54 15.77
N ASP A 3 -7.30 28.47 14.80
CA ASP A 3 -7.06 27.79 13.51
C ASP A 3 -5.80 28.33 12.79
N PHE A 4 -5.46 29.59 13.08
CA PHE A 4 -4.25 30.27 12.60
C PHE A 4 -2.96 29.69 13.20
N ASP A 5 -2.96 29.33 14.49
CA ASP A 5 -1.81 28.72 15.15
C ASP A 5 -1.58 27.28 14.65
N LEU A 6 -2.65 26.57 14.28
CA LEU A 6 -2.59 25.20 13.75
C LEU A 6 -2.01 25.15 12.33
N CYS A 7 -2.39 26.10 11.46
CA CYS A 7 -1.81 26.23 10.11
C CYS A 7 -0.30 26.49 10.18
N LYS A 8 0.12 27.39 11.08
CA LYS A 8 1.53 27.76 11.22
C LYS A 8 2.40 26.59 11.67
N GLU A 9 1.99 25.81 12.67
CA GLU A 9 2.76 24.63 13.10
C GLU A 9 2.85 23.55 12.00
N THR A 10 1.86 23.48 11.12
CA THR A 10 1.79 22.46 10.07
C THR A 10 2.75 22.73 8.90
N LEU A 11 2.94 24.00 8.54
CA LEU A 11 3.71 24.41 7.36
C LEU A 11 5.22 24.59 7.64
N VAL A 12 5.63 24.84 8.88
CA VAL A 12 7.04 25.10 9.21
C VAL A 12 7.94 23.92 8.78
N GLY A 13 8.96 24.23 7.98
CA GLY A 13 9.95 23.27 7.49
C GLY A 13 9.48 22.35 6.37
N LYS A 14 8.23 22.49 5.90
CA LYS A 14 7.68 21.70 4.79
C LYS A 14 8.33 22.08 3.47
N ARG A 15 8.82 21.10 2.72
CA ARG A 15 9.39 21.30 1.38
C ARG A 15 8.28 21.25 0.35
N ILE A 16 8.00 22.36 -0.33
CA ILE A 16 6.89 22.44 -1.28
C ILE A 16 7.42 22.83 -2.66
N ILE A 17 7.10 22.01 -3.66
CA ILE A 17 7.41 22.29 -5.06
C ILE A 17 6.29 23.15 -5.64
N PHE A 18 6.65 24.26 -6.29
CA PHE A 18 5.72 25.14 -6.99
C PHE A 18 6.05 25.19 -8.47
N LEU A 19 5.10 24.80 -9.31
CA LEU A 19 5.22 24.87 -10.76
C LEU A 19 4.21 25.88 -11.32
N GLY A 20 4.68 26.84 -12.10
CA GLY A 20 3.75 27.68 -12.84
C GLY A 20 4.36 28.77 -13.71
N SER A 21 3.61 29.86 -13.92
CA SER A 21 3.92 30.91 -14.88
C SER A 21 4.00 32.27 -14.19
N SER A 22 3.56 33.36 -14.84
CA SER A 22 3.68 34.74 -14.36
C SER A 22 3.04 34.99 -12.99
N VAL A 23 1.94 34.31 -12.68
CA VAL A 23 1.25 34.41 -11.39
C VAL A 23 2.03 33.69 -10.29
N THR A 24 2.56 32.49 -10.54
CA THR A 24 3.46 31.80 -9.59
C THR A 24 4.75 32.58 -9.39
N TYR A 25 5.30 33.14 -10.47
CA TYR A 25 6.52 33.95 -10.47
C TYR A 25 6.35 35.24 -9.66
N GLY A 26 5.21 35.91 -9.78
CA GLY A 26 4.97 37.23 -9.18
C GLY A 26 5.34 38.38 -10.12
N ALA A 27 4.94 38.29 -11.40
CA ALA A 27 5.39 39.19 -12.47
C ALA A 27 5.09 40.67 -12.19
N CYS A 28 3.89 41.00 -11.70
CA CYS A 28 3.51 42.36 -11.32
C CYS A 28 3.89 42.73 -9.87
N ALA A 29 4.58 41.82 -9.17
CA ALA A 29 5.00 41.99 -7.78
C ALA A 29 6.53 41.91 -7.60
N MET A 30 7.30 42.17 -8.67
CA MET A 30 8.76 42.12 -8.67
C MET A 30 9.33 40.77 -8.20
N GLY A 31 8.66 39.66 -8.54
CA GLY A 31 9.04 38.31 -8.13
C GLY A 31 8.58 37.90 -6.74
N GLN A 32 7.88 38.78 -5.99
CA GLN A 32 7.33 38.46 -4.67
C GLN A 32 5.88 38.00 -4.78
N SER A 33 5.68 36.70 -5.04
CA SER A 33 4.35 36.08 -5.07
C SER A 33 3.93 35.62 -3.67
N PHE A 34 2.83 34.85 -3.59
CA PHE A 34 2.40 34.20 -2.36
C PHE A 34 3.45 33.21 -1.81
N ILE A 35 4.36 32.71 -2.66
CA ILE A 35 5.40 31.75 -2.25
C ILE A 35 6.40 32.42 -1.31
N GLU A 36 6.92 33.59 -1.69
CA GLU A 36 7.84 34.34 -0.83
C GLU A 36 7.16 34.76 0.49
N ALA A 37 5.84 35.00 0.45
CA ALA A 37 5.07 35.30 1.64
C ALA A 37 4.90 34.06 2.56
N LEU A 38 4.68 32.86 2.01
CA LEU A 38 4.66 31.60 2.78
C LEU A 38 6.03 31.28 3.39
N GLU A 39 7.12 31.50 2.66
CA GLU A 39 8.48 31.30 3.21
C GLU A 39 8.76 32.25 4.38
N GLU A 40 8.41 33.52 4.25
CA GLU A 40 8.64 34.53 5.29
C GLU A 40 7.73 34.34 6.52
N LYS A 41 6.44 34.05 6.30
CA LYS A 41 5.42 33.99 7.35
C LYS A 41 5.32 32.62 8.02
N ASP A 42 5.35 31.56 7.21
CA ASP A 42 4.99 30.20 7.60
C ASP A 42 6.18 29.24 7.61
N GLY A 43 7.34 29.68 7.12
CA GLY A 43 8.60 28.95 7.24
C GLY A 43 8.68 27.69 6.40
N ILE A 44 7.94 27.62 5.29
CA ILE A 44 8.11 26.56 4.29
C ILE A 44 9.50 26.66 3.63
N ILE A 45 9.92 25.59 2.96
CA ILE A 45 11.10 25.57 2.09
C ILE A 45 10.58 25.44 0.65
N ALA A 46 10.60 26.52 -0.13
CA ALA A 46 10.03 26.49 -1.48
C ALA A 46 11.04 26.01 -2.54
N ILE A 47 10.57 25.13 -3.43
CA ILE A 47 11.24 24.81 -4.69
C ILE A 47 10.39 25.42 -5.82
N LYS A 48 10.73 26.65 -6.21
CA LYS A 48 9.94 27.46 -7.13
C LYS A 48 10.45 27.34 -8.56
N GLU A 49 9.68 26.67 -9.40
CA GLU A 49 9.91 26.53 -10.84
C GLU A 49 8.83 27.30 -11.61
N ALA A 50 9.03 28.61 -11.76
CA ALA A 50 8.05 29.52 -12.33
C ALA A 50 8.66 30.46 -13.39
N VAL A 51 8.13 30.38 -14.63
CA VAL A 51 8.62 31.18 -15.76
C VAL A 51 7.44 31.85 -16.46
N SER A 52 7.44 33.18 -16.53
CA SER A 52 6.37 33.96 -17.17
C SER A 52 6.16 33.59 -18.64
N GLY A 53 4.89 33.55 -19.07
CA GLY A 53 4.50 33.27 -20.46
C GLY A 53 4.51 31.78 -20.85
N THR A 54 4.77 30.88 -19.90
CA THR A 54 4.75 29.43 -20.13
C THR A 54 3.34 28.84 -20.10
N LEU A 55 3.16 27.69 -20.77
CA LEU A 55 1.88 27.00 -20.99
C LEU A 55 1.85 25.63 -20.28
N LEU A 56 0.66 25.14 -19.96
CA LEU A 56 0.45 23.74 -19.57
C LEU A 56 0.68 22.81 -20.76
N VAL A 57 0.02 23.12 -21.88
CA VAL A 57 0.12 22.36 -23.12
C VAL A 57 1.56 22.31 -23.64
N ASP A 58 2.00 21.10 -23.98
CA ASP A 58 3.33 20.80 -24.51
C ASP A 58 3.30 20.71 -26.03
N GLU A 59 3.24 21.87 -26.68
CA GLU A 59 3.45 21.96 -28.13
C GLU A 59 4.95 22.16 -28.39
N ASP A 60 5.52 21.32 -29.27
CA ASP A 60 6.91 21.29 -29.73
C ASP A 60 7.59 22.67 -29.89
N VAL A 61 8.13 23.21 -28.78
CA VAL A 61 9.07 24.34 -28.84
C VAL A 61 10.35 23.90 -28.15
N ALA A 62 11.42 23.86 -28.95
CA ALA A 62 12.81 23.57 -28.59
C ALA A 62 13.44 24.50 -27.52
N ASP A 63 12.62 25.19 -26.71
CA ASP A 63 13.01 26.25 -25.79
C ASP A 63 12.68 25.97 -24.31
N GLY A 64 12.09 24.82 -23.96
CA GLY A 64 11.85 24.46 -22.55
C GLY A 64 10.81 25.34 -21.83
N LYS A 65 9.79 25.80 -22.55
CA LYS A 65 8.80 26.79 -22.07
C LYS A 65 7.43 26.19 -21.70
N SER A 66 7.23 24.88 -21.73
CA SER A 66 6.01 24.26 -21.17
C SER A 66 6.22 23.93 -19.69
N TYR A 67 5.12 23.71 -18.97
CA TYR A 67 5.18 23.22 -17.60
C TYR A 67 5.78 21.82 -17.57
N ILE A 68 5.42 20.97 -18.53
CA ILE A 68 5.92 19.59 -18.65
C ILE A 68 7.43 19.55 -18.87
N ALA A 69 7.97 20.37 -19.76
CA ALA A 69 9.41 20.43 -20.01
C ALA A 69 10.20 20.85 -18.76
N ARG A 70 9.66 21.81 -17.97
CA ARG A 70 10.28 22.30 -16.74
C ARG A 70 10.05 21.39 -15.55
N LEU A 71 8.97 20.62 -15.55
CA LEU A 71 8.73 19.60 -14.54
C LEU A 71 9.89 18.59 -14.48
N ALA A 72 10.47 18.26 -15.64
CA ALA A 72 11.60 17.35 -15.75
C ALA A 72 12.95 17.94 -15.27
N THR A 73 13.05 19.24 -15.01
CA THR A 73 14.28 19.87 -14.51
C THR A 73 14.36 19.91 -12.99
N ILE A 74 13.25 19.61 -12.30
CA ILE A 74 13.17 19.55 -10.84
C ILE A 74 13.83 18.26 -10.35
N ASP A 75 14.68 18.35 -9.32
CA ASP A 75 15.37 17.18 -8.76
C ASP A 75 14.36 16.14 -8.24
N THR A 76 14.43 14.94 -8.82
CA THR A 76 13.54 13.82 -8.52
C THR A 76 13.81 13.20 -7.15
N ASN A 77 14.96 13.48 -6.53
CA ASN A 77 15.31 12.96 -5.20
C ASN A 77 14.83 13.84 -4.04
N ILE A 78 14.21 14.99 -4.34
CA ILE A 78 13.67 15.87 -3.31
C ILE A 78 12.58 15.12 -2.54
N LYS A 79 12.70 15.09 -1.21
CA LYS A 79 11.60 14.69 -0.32
C LYS A 79 10.63 15.86 -0.18
N ALA A 80 9.74 16.01 -1.15
CA ALA A 80 8.70 17.04 -1.12
C ALA A 80 7.55 16.61 -0.20
N ASP A 81 7.07 17.54 0.61
CA ASP A 81 5.86 17.38 1.40
C ASP A 81 4.59 17.66 0.57
N ALA A 82 4.66 18.52 -0.45
CA ALA A 82 3.58 18.77 -1.40
C ALA A 82 4.10 19.29 -2.76
N PHE A 83 3.29 19.12 -3.80
CA PHE A 83 3.49 19.69 -5.13
C PHE A 83 2.28 20.57 -5.50
N VAL A 84 2.54 21.84 -5.83
CA VAL A 84 1.53 22.86 -6.13
C VAL A 84 1.71 23.37 -7.55
N CYS A 85 0.68 23.26 -8.39
CA CYS A 85 0.72 23.67 -9.80
C CYS A 85 -0.32 24.75 -10.12
N GLN A 86 0.10 25.78 -10.86
CA GLN A 86 -0.81 26.79 -11.38
C GLN A 86 -1.69 26.21 -12.51
N LEU A 87 -2.99 26.51 -12.52
CA LEU A 87 -3.81 26.43 -13.74
C LEU A 87 -3.44 27.60 -14.66
N SER A 88 -2.84 27.31 -15.82
CA SER A 88 -2.27 28.34 -16.69
C SER A 88 -3.32 29.26 -17.29
N THR A 89 -3.22 30.56 -17.01
CA THR A 89 -4.02 31.60 -17.68
C THR A 89 -3.58 31.81 -19.13
N ASN A 90 -2.32 31.52 -19.45
CA ASN A 90 -1.78 31.64 -20.81
C ASN A 90 -2.43 30.66 -21.77
N ASP A 91 -2.80 29.46 -21.33
CA ASP A 91 -3.49 28.47 -22.16
C ASP A 91 -4.86 29.00 -22.60
N ALA A 92 -5.56 29.72 -21.70
CA ALA A 92 -6.78 30.43 -22.05
C ALA A 92 -6.51 31.61 -23.00
N SER A 93 -5.49 32.44 -22.73
CA SER A 93 -5.15 33.60 -23.57
C SER A 93 -4.69 33.21 -24.99
N HIS A 94 -4.06 32.04 -25.14
CA HIS A 94 -3.62 31.50 -26.43
C HIS A 94 -4.61 30.51 -27.05
N ASN A 95 -5.82 30.40 -26.48
CA ASN A 95 -6.91 29.56 -26.99
C ASN A 95 -6.52 28.09 -27.22
N LYS A 96 -5.79 27.51 -26.25
CA LYS A 96 -5.33 26.12 -26.32
C LYS A 96 -6.50 25.12 -26.20
N PRO A 97 -6.41 23.96 -26.86
CA PRO A 97 -7.50 22.99 -26.88
C PRO A 97 -7.71 22.36 -25.50
N LEU A 98 -8.97 22.30 -25.04
CA LEU A 98 -9.32 21.71 -23.74
C LEU A 98 -8.95 20.22 -23.66
N GLY A 99 -9.17 19.46 -24.73
CA GLY A 99 -9.02 18.00 -24.70
C GLY A 99 -10.14 17.28 -23.96
N ILE A 100 -9.92 16.00 -23.67
CA ILE A 100 -10.85 15.10 -22.97
C ILE A 100 -10.09 14.44 -21.83
N ILE A 101 -10.75 14.28 -20.67
CA ILE A 101 -10.20 13.51 -19.54
C ILE A 101 -10.11 12.05 -19.97
N SER A 102 -8.91 11.48 -19.92
CA SER A 102 -8.66 10.08 -20.28
C SER A 102 -9.34 9.13 -19.27
N ASP A 103 -9.61 7.88 -19.64
CA ASP A 103 -9.97 6.83 -18.66
C ASP A 103 -8.70 6.18 -18.03
N SER A 104 -7.52 6.47 -18.57
CA SER A 104 -6.24 5.89 -18.12
C SER A 104 -5.59 6.70 -17.00
N TYR A 105 -4.72 6.06 -16.21
CA TYR A 105 -3.83 6.71 -15.23
C TYR A 105 -2.35 6.67 -15.65
N ALA A 106 -2.03 6.05 -16.79
CA ALA A 106 -0.65 5.96 -17.28
C ALA A 106 -0.27 7.25 -18.01
N LYS A 107 0.86 7.87 -17.61
CA LYS A 107 1.30 9.17 -18.14
C LYS A 107 1.55 9.17 -19.64
N GLU A 108 1.94 8.02 -20.18
CA GLU A 108 2.23 7.80 -21.60
C GLU A 108 0.97 7.89 -22.48
N ASN A 109 -0.22 7.79 -21.89
CA ASN A 109 -1.50 7.79 -22.60
C ASN A 109 -2.16 9.17 -22.67
N PHE A 110 -1.55 10.21 -22.11
CA PHE A 110 -2.14 11.55 -22.11
C PHE A 110 -1.67 12.37 -23.32
N ASP A 111 -2.61 12.99 -24.01
CA ASP A 111 -2.32 13.94 -25.08
C ASP A 111 -1.88 15.28 -24.47
N THR A 112 -0.58 15.43 -24.25
CA THR A 112 0.05 16.63 -23.69
C THR A 112 -0.12 17.87 -24.57
N LYS A 113 -0.62 17.72 -25.81
CA LYS A 113 -1.00 18.84 -26.69
C LYS A 113 -2.36 19.45 -26.33
N THR A 114 -3.05 18.91 -25.33
CA THR A 114 -4.33 19.41 -24.80
C THR A 114 -4.22 19.77 -23.32
N ILE A 115 -5.08 20.68 -22.86
CA ILE A 115 -5.08 21.13 -21.45
C ILE A 115 -5.38 19.96 -20.51
N ALA A 116 -6.37 19.12 -20.84
CA ALA A 116 -6.72 17.93 -20.06
C ALA A 116 -5.51 16.99 -19.95
N GLY A 117 -4.93 16.58 -21.09
CA GLY A 117 -3.80 15.66 -21.08
C GLY A 117 -2.55 16.22 -20.41
N ALA A 118 -2.29 17.53 -20.53
CA ALA A 118 -1.18 18.17 -19.84
C ALA A 118 -1.35 18.19 -18.32
N ILE A 119 -2.54 18.51 -17.81
CA ILE A 119 -2.85 18.45 -16.37
C ILE A 119 -2.69 17.02 -15.86
N GLU A 120 -3.28 16.02 -16.55
CA GLU A 120 -3.19 14.62 -16.15
C GLU A 120 -1.75 14.09 -16.17
N PHE A 121 -0.95 14.50 -17.15
CA PHE A 121 0.48 14.18 -17.21
C PHE A 121 1.23 14.73 -16.00
N ILE A 122 1.04 16.01 -15.67
CA ILE A 122 1.71 16.65 -14.53
C ILE A 122 1.33 15.95 -13.22
N ILE A 123 0.06 15.62 -13.02
CA ILE A 123 -0.41 14.88 -11.83
C ILE A 123 0.26 13.51 -11.74
N ALA A 124 0.22 12.74 -12.83
CA ALA A 124 0.80 11.40 -12.88
C ALA A 124 2.31 11.42 -12.61
N TYR A 125 3.03 12.36 -13.24
CA TYR A 125 4.47 12.53 -13.04
C TYR A 125 4.79 12.89 -11.58
N ALA A 126 4.10 13.89 -11.01
CA ALA A 126 4.37 14.34 -9.65
C ALA A 126 4.10 13.25 -8.61
N LYS A 127 2.97 12.52 -8.73
CA LYS A 127 2.63 11.39 -7.86
C LYS A 127 3.65 10.25 -7.95
N GLN A 128 4.13 9.94 -9.16
CA GLN A 128 5.14 8.89 -9.38
C GLN A 128 6.53 9.27 -8.88
N THR A 129 6.87 10.57 -8.89
CA THR A 129 8.25 11.03 -8.63
C THR A 129 8.47 11.35 -7.17
N TRP A 130 7.59 12.15 -6.56
CA TRP A 130 7.79 12.66 -5.20
C TRP A 130 6.88 12.04 -4.15
N HIS A 131 5.88 11.26 -4.56
CA HIS A 131 4.94 10.57 -3.67
C HIS A 131 4.28 11.48 -2.63
N CYS A 132 3.99 12.73 -3.01
CA CYS A 132 3.37 13.74 -2.17
C CYS A 132 1.98 14.14 -2.68
N PRO A 133 1.13 14.80 -1.86
CA PRO A 133 -0.09 15.45 -2.33
C PRO A 133 0.19 16.38 -3.51
N VAL A 134 -0.70 16.33 -4.50
CA VAL A 134 -0.71 17.21 -5.67
C VAL A 134 -1.86 18.18 -5.52
N ILE A 135 -1.56 19.46 -5.65
CA ILE A 135 -2.48 20.58 -5.47
C ILE A 135 -2.44 21.41 -6.75
N PHE A 136 -3.60 21.71 -7.32
CA PHE A 136 -3.69 22.76 -8.33
C PHE A 136 -4.29 24.02 -7.73
N TYR A 137 -4.00 25.19 -8.30
CA TYR A 137 -4.71 26.42 -7.93
C TYR A 137 -5.18 27.19 -9.16
N THR A 138 -6.33 27.82 -9.03
CA THR A 138 -6.93 28.67 -10.07
C THR A 138 -6.61 30.15 -9.76
N GLY A 139 -6.61 31.03 -10.77
CA GLY A 139 -6.68 32.47 -10.55
C GLY A 139 -8.08 32.92 -10.12
N THR A 140 -8.18 34.15 -9.60
CA THR A 140 -9.45 34.79 -9.27
C THR A 140 -10.32 35.00 -10.50
N LYS A 141 -11.63 35.15 -10.31
CA LYS A 141 -12.58 35.29 -11.41
C LYS A 141 -12.32 36.54 -12.28
N TYR A 142 -12.31 36.33 -13.60
CA TYR A 142 -12.20 37.38 -14.62
C TYR A 142 -13.00 37.02 -15.87
N ASP A 143 -13.11 37.94 -16.83
CA ASP A 143 -13.86 37.72 -18.07
C ASP A 143 -13.09 36.81 -19.04
N SER A 144 -13.33 35.50 -18.96
CA SER A 144 -12.79 34.51 -19.89
C SER A 144 -13.62 33.22 -19.90
N ASP A 145 -14.33 32.99 -21.00
CA ASP A 145 -15.12 31.76 -21.21
C ASP A 145 -14.25 30.50 -21.25
N LEU A 146 -13.06 30.58 -21.86
CA LEU A 146 -12.17 29.43 -21.94
C LEU A 146 -11.57 29.09 -20.58
N TYR A 147 -11.10 30.10 -19.81
CA TYR A 147 -10.55 29.84 -18.49
C TYR A 147 -11.62 29.27 -17.53
N LYS A 148 -12.87 29.74 -17.63
CA LYS A 148 -14.00 29.12 -16.92
C LYS A 148 -14.13 27.63 -17.22
N LYS A 149 -14.09 27.24 -18.49
CA LYS A 149 -14.15 25.83 -18.90
C LYS A 149 -12.94 25.02 -18.41
N MET A 150 -11.76 25.66 -18.34
CA MET A 150 -10.56 25.02 -17.77
C MET A 150 -10.72 24.76 -16.26
N VAL A 151 -11.35 25.68 -15.52
CA VAL A 151 -11.68 25.47 -14.09
C VAL A 151 -12.64 24.30 -13.93
N GLU A 152 -13.72 24.25 -14.72
CA GLU A 152 -14.69 23.13 -14.70
C GLU A 152 -14.03 21.79 -15.05
N LEU A 153 -13.12 21.78 -16.03
CA LEU A 153 -12.30 20.63 -16.40
C LEU A 153 -11.39 20.20 -15.24
N LEU A 154 -10.67 21.14 -14.61
CA LEU A 154 -9.78 20.86 -13.48
C LEU A 154 -10.55 20.25 -12.30
N LEU A 155 -11.73 20.76 -11.96
CA LEU A 155 -12.58 20.21 -10.91
C LEU A 155 -13.12 18.80 -11.25
N SER A 156 -13.21 18.47 -12.54
CA SER A 156 -13.58 17.12 -12.99
C SER A 156 -12.38 16.17 -12.89
N ILE A 157 -11.18 16.63 -13.26
CA ILE A 157 -9.90 15.92 -13.06
C ILE A 157 -9.63 15.71 -11.57
N GLN A 158 -9.97 16.68 -10.72
CA GLN A 158 -9.84 16.60 -9.26
C GLN A 158 -10.51 15.34 -8.71
N LYS A 159 -11.75 15.07 -9.13
CA LYS A 159 -12.51 13.88 -8.69
C LYS A 159 -11.88 12.59 -9.16
N LYS A 160 -11.35 12.56 -10.38
CA LYS A 160 -10.68 11.38 -10.93
C LYS A 160 -9.39 11.07 -10.17
N TRP A 161 -8.53 12.08 -10.02
CA TRP A 161 -7.17 11.89 -9.51
C TRP A 161 -7.05 12.03 -7.99
N GLN A 162 -8.15 12.40 -7.32
CA GLN A 162 -8.21 12.68 -5.90
C GLN A 162 -7.10 13.65 -5.45
N ILE A 163 -6.89 14.69 -6.25
CA ILE A 163 -5.99 15.81 -5.94
C ILE A 163 -6.74 16.92 -5.20
N ASP A 164 -6.01 17.87 -4.63
CA ASP A 164 -6.61 19.07 -4.03
C ASP A 164 -6.59 20.24 -5.02
N VAL A 165 -7.56 21.15 -4.88
CA VAL A 165 -7.64 22.37 -5.69
C VAL A 165 -7.90 23.57 -4.79
N ILE A 166 -7.02 24.56 -4.84
CA ILE A 166 -7.22 25.88 -4.24
C ILE A 166 -8.00 26.72 -5.27
N ASP A 167 -9.32 26.69 -5.17
CA ASP A 167 -10.23 27.26 -6.17
C ASP A 167 -10.57 28.73 -5.90
N LEU A 168 -9.65 29.63 -6.25
CA LEU A 168 -9.85 31.08 -6.14
C LEU A 168 -10.92 31.61 -7.11
N TRP A 169 -11.23 30.86 -8.17
CA TRP A 169 -12.22 31.24 -9.17
C TRP A 169 -13.66 31.15 -8.63
N ASN A 170 -13.98 30.06 -7.94
CA ASN A 170 -15.31 29.86 -7.33
C ASN A 170 -15.41 30.28 -5.86
N ASP A 171 -14.32 30.75 -5.24
CA ASP A 171 -14.34 31.21 -3.84
C ASP A 171 -15.29 32.41 -3.65
N ILE A 172 -16.20 32.29 -2.69
CA ILE A 172 -17.26 33.28 -2.45
C ILE A 172 -16.68 34.59 -1.93
N GLU A 173 -15.72 34.53 -0.99
CA GLU A 173 -15.14 35.72 -0.36
C GLU A 173 -14.27 36.49 -1.36
N MET A 174 -13.49 35.77 -2.17
CA MET A 174 -12.69 36.39 -3.21
C MET A 174 -13.56 37.08 -4.26
N ASN A 175 -14.70 36.49 -4.62
CA ASN A 175 -15.64 37.08 -5.57
C ASN A 175 -16.42 38.29 -5.01
N GLN A 176 -16.28 38.62 -3.73
CA GLN A 176 -16.95 39.75 -3.07
C GLN A 176 -16.01 40.92 -2.73
N VAL A 177 -14.78 40.91 -3.25
CA VAL A 177 -13.81 42.00 -3.03
C VAL A 177 -14.34 43.35 -3.56
N SER A 178 -14.15 44.42 -2.79
CA SER A 178 -14.60 45.76 -3.21
C SER A 178 -13.79 46.27 -4.40
N PRO A 179 -14.36 47.14 -5.26
CA PRO A 179 -13.62 47.73 -6.38
C PRO A 179 -12.34 48.48 -5.96
N GLU A 180 -12.34 49.13 -4.79
CA GLU A 180 -11.17 49.81 -4.22
C GLU A 180 -10.08 48.82 -3.85
N ASN A 181 -10.44 47.73 -3.15
CA ASN A 181 -9.49 46.68 -2.77
C ASN A 181 -8.99 45.92 -4.01
N TYR A 182 -9.85 45.67 -4.99
CA TYR A 182 -9.45 45.02 -6.23
C TYR A 182 -8.35 45.81 -6.96
N LYS A 183 -8.50 47.14 -7.07
CA LYS A 183 -7.46 48.02 -7.65
C LYS A 183 -6.15 48.03 -6.86
N ARG A 184 -6.22 47.84 -5.54
CA ARG A 184 -5.04 47.72 -4.69
C ARG A 184 -4.36 46.36 -4.86
N TYR A 185 -5.14 45.30 -5.06
CA TYR A 185 -4.66 43.93 -5.08
C TYR A 185 -4.24 43.42 -6.46
N MET A 186 -4.79 43.97 -7.55
CA MET A 186 -4.60 43.45 -8.90
C MET A 186 -4.04 44.52 -9.83
N SER A 187 -3.00 44.16 -10.59
CA SER A 187 -2.44 45.02 -11.66
C SER A 187 -3.31 44.97 -12.92
N ASP A 188 -3.86 43.79 -13.19
CA ASP A 188 -4.78 43.48 -14.27
C ASP A 188 -5.67 42.29 -13.81
N PRO A 189 -6.62 41.80 -14.62
CA PRO A 189 -7.51 40.73 -14.18
C PRO A 189 -6.84 39.39 -13.81
N ILE A 190 -5.57 39.20 -14.16
CA ILE A 190 -4.80 37.95 -13.99
C ILE A 190 -3.73 38.09 -12.90
N HIS A 191 -3.06 39.24 -12.81
CA HIS A 191 -1.82 39.38 -12.03
C HIS A 191 -2.03 40.17 -10.72
N PRO A 192 -1.84 39.53 -9.55
CA PRO A 192 -1.80 40.22 -8.27
C PRO A 192 -0.58 41.12 -8.10
N LEU A 193 -0.78 42.21 -7.38
CA LEU A 193 0.27 43.05 -6.78
C LEU A 193 0.71 42.44 -5.43
N ARG A 194 1.79 42.97 -4.83
CA ARG A 194 2.32 42.49 -3.54
C ARG A 194 1.25 42.40 -2.44
N ASP A 195 0.42 43.43 -2.32
CA ASP A 195 -0.66 43.47 -1.34
C ASP A 195 -1.74 42.41 -1.65
N GLY A 196 -2.03 42.17 -2.93
CA GLY A 196 -2.97 41.12 -3.35
C GLY A 196 -2.47 39.72 -3.00
N TYR A 197 -1.18 39.45 -3.18
CA TYR A 197 -0.61 38.18 -2.74
C TYR A 197 -0.68 38.03 -1.21
N ARG A 198 -0.26 39.04 -0.44
CA ARG A 198 -0.10 38.94 1.01
C ARG A 198 -1.40 39.00 1.80
N GLU A 199 -2.32 39.89 1.42
CA GLU A 199 -3.54 40.16 2.20
C GLU A 199 -4.73 39.38 1.68
N TRP A 200 -4.75 39.02 0.39
CA TRP A 200 -5.92 38.43 -0.25
C TRP A 200 -5.74 36.96 -0.64
N TRP A 201 -4.63 36.60 -1.29
CA TRP A 201 -4.40 35.23 -1.75
C TRP A 201 -3.79 34.34 -0.67
N LEU A 202 -2.79 34.83 0.07
CA LEU A 202 -2.02 34.05 1.04
C LEU A 202 -2.89 33.22 2.01
N PRO A 203 -3.97 33.76 2.62
CA PRO A 203 -4.82 32.97 3.51
C PRO A 203 -5.41 31.71 2.86
N LYS A 204 -5.77 31.78 1.58
CA LYS A 204 -6.32 30.64 0.83
C LYS A 204 -5.26 29.58 0.52
N PHE A 205 -4.01 30.00 0.32
CA PHE A 205 -2.89 29.07 0.15
C PHE A 205 -2.48 28.42 1.46
N GLU A 206 -2.44 29.17 2.56
CA GLU A 206 -2.19 28.62 3.90
C GLU A 206 -3.21 27.54 4.24
N GLU A 207 -4.51 27.83 4.08
CA GLU A 207 -5.60 26.89 4.32
C GLU A 207 -5.52 25.68 3.38
N GLY A 208 -5.44 25.91 2.07
CA GLY A 208 -5.48 24.84 1.07
C GLY A 208 -4.30 23.88 1.17
N ILE A 209 -3.08 24.38 1.39
CA ILE A 209 -1.89 23.55 1.58
C ILE A 209 -1.96 22.81 2.91
N THR A 210 -2.36 23.47 3.99
CA THR A 210 -2.52 22.82 5.30
C THR A 210 -3.54 21.68 5.23
N LEU A 211 -4.67 21.89 4.58
CA LEU A 211 -5.68 20.84 4.37
C LEU A 211 -5.13 19.67 3.57
N ALA A 212 -4.40 19.92 2.49
CA ALA A 212 -3.78 18.86 1.68
C ALA A 212 -2.72 18.06 2.48
N LEU A 213 -1.92 18.74 3.31
CA LEU A 213 -0.89 18.10 4.14
C LEU A 213 -1.45 17.34 5.35
N THR A 214 -2.63 17.74 5.83
CA THR A 214 -3.29 17.11 6.99
C THR A 214 -4.35 16.10 6.60
N LYS A 215 -4.75 16.07 5.32
CA LYS A 215 -5.62 15.03 4.75
C LYS A 215 -4.93 13.68 4.89
N LYS A 216 -5.40 12.87 5.83
CA LYS A 216 -5.19 11.43 5.74
C LYS A 216 -5.89 10.98 4.46
N HIS A 217 -5.17 10.47 3.47
CA HIS A 217 -5.78 9.70 2.38
C HIS A 217 -6.45 8.47 3.01
N THR A 218 -7.68 8.63 3.48
CA THR A 218 -8.49 7.56 4.06
C THR A 218 -9.12 6.77 2.94
N ILE A 219 -8.97 5.46 2.98
CA ILE A 219 -9.71 4.57 2.09
C ILE A 219 -11.15 4.53 2.60
N GLU A 220 -12.11 4.78 1.69
CA GLU A 220 -13.52 4.73 2.03
C GLU A 220 -13.92 3.26 2.18
N ILE A 221 -14.38 2.83 3.36
CA ILE A 221 -14.73 1.44 3.62
C ILE A 221 -16.18 1.22 4.04
N SER A 222 -17.05 2.23 4.03
CA SER A 222 -18.45 2.08 4.45
C SER A 222 -19.20 1.05 3.60
N SER A 223 -19.05 1.12 2.28
CA SER A 223 -19.66 0.15 1.36
C SER A 223 -19.12 -1.27 1.59
N PHE A 224 -17.83 -1.39 1.87
CA PHE A 224 -17.23 -2.66 2.26
C PHE A 224 -17.81 -3.16 3.59
N VAL A 225 -17.88 -2.30 4.61
CA VAL A 225 -18.36 -2.65 5.96
C VAL A 225 -19.81 -3.15 5.93
N GLU A 226 -20.68 -2.55 5.14
CA GLU A 226 -22.07 -3.03 4.99
C GLU A 226 -22.10 -4.45 4.40
N LYS A 227 -21.27 -4.74 3.39
CA LYS A 227 -21.12 -6.09 2.84
C LYS A 227 -20.47 -7.05 3.83
N ALA A 228 -19.46 -6.57 4.56
CA ALA A 228 -18.66 -7.34 5.51
C ALA A 228 -19.53 -7.87 6.66
N LYS A 229 -20.47 -7.05 7.15
CA LYS A 229 -21.46 -7.46 8.17
C LYS A 229 -22.32 -8.64 7.71
N THR A 230 -22.78 -8.65 6.46
CA THR A 230 -23.62 -9.77 5.95
C THR A 230 -22.82 -11.06 5.75
N LEU A 231 -21.50 -10.95 5.65
CA LEU A 231 -20.58 -12.06 5.43
C LEU A 231 -19.89 -12.55 6.72
N GLY A 232 -20.24 -11.98 7.88
CA GLY A 232 -19.66 -12.38 9.17
C GLY A 232 -18.21 -11.91 9.35
N VAL A 233 -17.80 -10.81 8.72
CA VAL A 233 -16.49 -10.19 8.99
C VAL A 233 -16.52 -9.49 10.34
N LEU A 234 -15.49 -9.71 11.14
CA LEU A 234 -15.37 -9.17 12.50
C LEU A 234 -14.43 -7.97 12.57
N GLY A 235 -13.57 -7.79 11.57
CA GLY A 235 -12.80 -6.58 11.42
C GLY A 235 -11.97 -6.56 10.15
N VAL A 236 -11.58 -5.34 9.76
CA VAL A 236 -10.68 -5.06 8.64
C VAL A 236 -9.69 -3.96 9.03
N LYS A 237 -8.43 -4.13 8.61
CA LYS A 237 -7.39 -3.08 8.66
C LYS A 237 -6.78 -2.93 7.29
N VAL A 238 -6.62 -1.68 6.86
CA VAL A 238 -5.96 -1.32 5.61
C VAL A 238 -4.85 -0.33 5.90
N THR A 239 -3.64 -0.72 5.53
CA THR A 239 -2.44 0.12 5.60
C THR A 239 -1.89 0.29 4.20
N GLN A 240 -1.45 1.50 3.87
CA GLN A 240 -0.75 1.82 2.62
C GLN A 240 0.39 2.78 2.94
N HIS A 241 1.55 2.59 2.33
CA HIS A 241 2.76 3.38 2.62
C HIS A 241 3.12 3.38 4.10
N ASN A 242 2.96 2.22 4.75
CA ASN A 242 3.15 2.03 6.20
C ASN A 242 2.26 2.91 7.11
N GLU A 243 1.20 3.51 6.57
CA GLU A 243 0.22 4.29 7.34
C GLU A 243 -1.16 3.61 7.34
N LEU A 244 -1.79 3.54 8.52
CA LEU A 244 -3.15 3.04 8.63
C LEU A 244 -4.12 3.99 7.92
N LYS A 245 -4.75 3.51 6.84
CA LYS A 245 -5.68 4.29 6.01
C LYS A 245 -7.14 4.04 6.37
N ALA A 246 -7.47 2.82 6.81
CA ALA A 246 -8.82 2.47 7.24
C ALA A 246 -8.80 1.34 8.27
N GLU A 247 -9.75 1.38 9.20
CA GLU A 247 -9.99 0.33 10.18
C GLU A 247 -11.47 0.27 10.51
N TRP A 248 -11.99 -0.95 10.62
CA TRP A 248 -13.29 -1.21 11.23
C TRP A 248 -13.23 -2.50 12.03
N LEU A 249 -13.90 -2.48 13.19
CA LEU A 249 -14.06 -3.64 14.06
C LEU A 249 -15.54 -3.75 14.42
N SER A 250 -16.11 -4.95 14.34
CA SER A 250 -17.47 -5.22 14.82
C SER A 250 -17.55 -5.28 16.34
N GLU A 251 -16.42 -5.58 16.99
CA GLU A 251 -16.26 -5.78 18.43
C GLU A 251 -14.82 -5.47 18.85
N GLY A 252 -14.52 -5.48 20.15
CA GLY A 252 -13.15 -5.26 20.63
C GLY A 252 -12.16 -6.32 20.12
N GLU A 253 -10.89 -5.94 19.96
CA GLU A 253 -9.87 -6.91 19.52
C GLU A 253 -9.81 -8.12 20.44
N CYS A 254 -9.94 -9.30 19.84
CA CYS A 254 -9.86 -10.58 20.51
C CYS A 254 -9.02 -11.52 19.65
N ARG A 255 -8.24 -12.39 20.31
CA ARG A 255 -7.48 -13.42 19.60
C ARG A 255 -8.42 -14.50 19.09
N ARG A 256 -8.30 -14.82 17.80
CA ARG A 256 -9.10 -15.85 17.12
C ARG A 256 -8.17 -16.83 16.42
N ASN A 257 -8.65 -18.06 16.23
CA ASN A 257 -7.90 -19.05 15.48
C ASN A 257 -7.76 -18.56 14.03
N ILE A 258 -6.52 -18.35 13.58
CA ILE A 258 -6.26 -17.90 12.20
C ILE A 258 -6.28 -19.07 11.19
N TYR A 259 -6.59 -20.28 11.66
CA TYR A 259 -6.65 -21.52 10.87
C TYR A 259 -5.40 -21.66 9.98
N SER A 260 -5.56 -21.90 8.68
CA SER A 260 -4.47 -22.11 7.74
C SER A 260 -3.55 -20.90 7.52
N ALA A 261 -3.92 -19.67 7.92
CA ALA A 261 -2.98 -18.55 7.87
C ALA A 261 -1.76 -18.80 8.78
N THR A 262 -1.89 -19.71 9.75
CA THR A 262 -0.79 -20.25 10.57
C THR A 262 0.36 -20.79 9.73
N LYS A 263 0.08 -21.41 8.58
CA LYS A 263 1.11 -22.02 7.73
C LYS A 263 2.15 -21.00 7.28
N SER A 264 1.73 -19.76 7.02
CA SER A 264 2.62 -18.66 6.65
C SER A 264 3.58 -18.27 7.79
N PHE A 265 3.16 -18.41 9.05
CA PHE A 265 4.07 -18.25 10.20
C PHE A 265 5.07 -19.40 10.31
N THR A 266 4.66 -20.63 9.97
CA THR A 266 5.58 -21.77 9.86
C THR A 266 6.61 -21.59 8.74
N SER A 267 6.20 -21.06 7.59
CA SER A 267 7.13 -20.65 6.53
C SER A 267 8.11 -19.59 7.01
N CYS A 268 7.65 -18.60 7.78
CA CYS A 268 8.52 -17.61 8.41
C CYS A 268 9.53 -18.27 9.37
N ALA A 269 9.10 -19.23 10.19
CA ALA A 269 9.98 -20.00 11.09
C ALA A 269 11.04 -20.79 10.32
N MET A 270 10.65 -21.45 9.23
CA MET A 270 11.56 -22.13 8.31
C MET A 270 12.58 -21.16 7.71
N GLY A 271 12.14 -19.96 7.32
CA GLY A 271 13.03 -18.92 6.82
C GLY A 271 14.10 -18.50 7.82
N PHE A 272 13.72 -18.30 9.09
CA PHE A 272 14.69 -18.05 10.15
C PHE A 272 15.64 -19.25 10.35
N ALA A 273 15.13 -20.48 10.34
CA ALA A 273 15.96 -21.67 10.52
C ALA A 273 16.97 -21.88 9.38
N VAL A 274 16.57 -21.59 8.14
CA VAL A 274 17.47 -21.58 6.97
C VAL A 274 18.50 -20.45 7.09
N GLN A 275 18.07 -19.25 7.45
CA GLN A 275 18.97 -18.10 7.67
C GLN A 275 20.01 -18.37 8.77
N GLU A 276 19.64 -19.13 9.80
CA GLU A 276 20.52 -19.53 10.90
C GLU A 276 21.37 -20.77 10.59
N GLY A 277 21.19 -21.39 9.41
CA GLY A 277 21.91 -22.59 8.99
C GLY A 277 21.48 -23.87 9.72
N LEU A 278 20.32 -23.87 10.39
CA LEU A 278 19.78 -25.04 11.10
C LEU A 278 19.14 -26.06 10.15
N ILE A 279 18.67 -25.60 8.99
CA ILE A 279 17.93 -26.40 8.01
C ILE A 279 18.45 -26.06 6.61
N SER A 280 18.64 -27.09 5.78
CA SER A 280 18.78 -26.95 4.34
C SER A 280 17.48 -27.36 3.65
N LEU A 281 17.04 -26.59 2.65
CA LEU A 281 15.85 -26.95 1.86
C LEU A 281 16.09 -28.18 0.97
N ASP A 282 17.35 -28.47 0.64
CA ASP A 282 17.71 -29.58 -0.24
C ASP A 282 18.00 -30.89 0.53
N GLU A 283 17.93 -30.86 1.86
CA GLU A 283 18.02 -32.06 2.71
C GLU A 283 16.86 -33.01 2.39
N LYS A 284 17.15 -34.32 2.33
CA LYS A 284 16.13 -35.35 2.10
C LYS A 284 15.29 -35.54 3.35
N LEU A 285 13.99 -35.78 3.16
CA LEU A 285 13.10 -36.07 4.29
C LEU A 285 13.51 -37.34 5.03
N THR A 286 14.08 -38.32 4.32
CA THR A 286 14.62 -39.54 4.93
C THR A 286 15.77 -39.28 5.89
N ASP A 287 16.54 -38.21 5.68
CA ASP A 287 17.64 -37.83 6.56
C ASP A 287 17.12 -36.93 7.70
N ALA A 288 16.24 -35.99 7.37
CA ALA A 288 15.66 -35.05 8.33
C ALA A 288 14.79 -35.73 9.41
N PHE A 289 14.18 -36.88 9.07
CA PHE A 289 13.29 -37.66 9.94
C PHE A 289 13.73 -39.11 10.08
N ALA A 290 15.04 -39.40 10.04
CA ALA A 290 15.59 -40.76 9.99
C ALA A 290 14.99 -41.74 11.01
N ASP A 291 14.66 -41.29 12.23
CA ASP A 291 14.09 -42.11 13.30
C ASP A 291 12.58 -42.41 13.14
N ASP A 292 11.91 -41.75 12.20
CA ASP A 292 10.46 -41.85 11.96
C ASP A 292 10.11 -42.46 10.59
N ILE A 293 11.11 -42.67 9.73
CA ILE A 293 10.91 -43.26 8.40
C ILE A 293 10.42 -44.71 8.55
N PRO A 294 9.35 -45.11 7.85
CA PRO A 294 8.87 -46.48 7.88
C PRO A 294 9.93 -47.45 7.35
N GLU A 295 9.92 -48.72 7.79
CA GLU A 295 10.91 -49.73 7.39
C GLU A 295 11.07 -49.88 5.87
N ASN A 296 9.96 -49.74 5.13
CA ASN A 296 9.94 -49.79 3.67
C ASN A 296 9.32 -48.49 3.12
N PRO A 297 10.11 -47.40 3.02
CA PRO A 297 9.58 -46.12 2.56
C PRO A 297 9.35 -46.13 1.05
N ASP A 298 8.28 -45.46 0.63
CA ASP A 298 7.96 -45.28 -0.78
C ASP A 298 9.11 -44.60 -1.55
N GLU A 299 9.28 -44.97 -2.82
CA GLU A 299 10.33 -44.39 -3.67
C GLU A 299 10.20 -42.87 -3.82
N ASN A 300 8.97 -42.34 -3.82
CA ASN A 300 8.74 -40.90 -3.87
C ASN A 300 9.06 -40.20 -2.54
N LEU A 301 8.85 -40.85 -1.39
CA LEU A 301 9.28 -40.32 -0.09
C LEU A 301 10.81 -40.21 -0.04
N LYS A 302 11.55 -41.20 -0.58
CA LYS A 302 13.02 -41.14 -0.68
C LYS A 302 13.52 -39.98 -1.55
N LYS A 303 12.70 -39.51 -2.49
CA LYS A 303 13.04 -38.35 -3.34
C LYS A 303 12.69 -37.02 -2.67
N ALA A 304 11.72 -36.99 -1.77
CA ALA A 304 11.21 -35.76 -1.16
C ALA A 304 12.30 -35.03 -0.36
N THR A 305 12.25 -33.71 -0.45
CA THR A 305 13.15 -32.78 0.23
C THR A 305 12.39 -31.90 1.22
N VAL A 306 13.12 -31.22 2.10
CA VAL A 306 12.56 -30.23 3.01
C VAL A 306 11.80 -29.12 2.26
N ARG A 307 12.24 -28.74 1.05
CA ARG A 307 11.55 -27.78 0.19
C ARG A 307 10.11 -28.19 -0.11
N ASP A 308 9.88 -29.48 -0.35
CA ASP A 308 8.57 -30.00 -0.76
C ASP A 308 7.51 -29.89 0.35
N LEU A 309 7.95 -29.74 1.61
CA LEU A 309 7.07 -29.46 2.75
C LEU A 309 6.37 -28.10 2.65
N LEU A 310 6.92 -27.17 1.88
CA LEU A 310 6.45 -25.78 1.78
C LEU A 310 5.58 -25.53 0.55
N THR A 311 5.62 -26.42 -0.45
CA THR A 311 5.04 -26.18 -1.78
C THR A 311 3.64 -26.75 -1.97
N MET A 312 3.13 -27.54 -1.01
CA MET A 312 1.94 -28.39 -1.16
C MET A 312 2.09 -29.47 -2.25
N CYS A 313 3.32 -29.75 -2.70
CA CYS A 313 3.61 -30.76 -3.70
C CYS A 313 4.39 -31.94 -3.10
N LEU A 314 4.02 -32.36 -1.90
CA LEU A 314 4.79 -33.35 -1.12
C LEU A 314 4.75 -34.77 -1.71
N GLY A 315 3.68 -35.13 -2.44
CA GLY A 315 3.54 -36.43 -3.10
C GLY A 315 2.38 -37.29 -2.62
N GLN A 316 1.69 -36.91 -1.53
CA GLN A 316 0.49 -37.61 -1.07
C GLN A 316 -0.72 -37.26 -1.93
N GLU A 317 -1.58 -38.23 -2.19
CA GLU A 317 -2.72 -38.07 -3.12
C GLU A 317 -3.91 -37.30 -2.54
N SER A 318 -3.95 -37.12 -1.21
CA SER A 318 -5.04 -36.43 -0.53
C SER A 318 -4.56 -35.65 0.69
N GLY A 319 -5.42 -34.75 1.18
CA GLY A 319 -5.13 -33.97 2.39
C GLY A 319 -5.29 -34.81 3.66
N HIS A 320 -4.26 -34.79 4.50
CA HIS A 320 -4.24 -35.46 5.80
C HIS A 320 -4.06 -34.43 6.94
N LEU A 321 -4.28 -34.85 8.19
CA LEU A 321 -4.28 -33.97 9.37
C LEU A 321 -5.29 -32.81 9.26
N MET A 322 -6.39 -33.01 8.54
CA MET A 322 -7.49 -32.04 8.45
C MET A 322 -8.26 -31.96 9.77
N GLY A 323 -8.92 -30.83 10.03
CA GLY A 323 -9.54 -30.56 11.33
C GLY A 323 -10.57 -31.60 11.78
N ASP A 324 -11.30 -32.19 10.84
CA ASP A 324 -12.27 -33.27 11.02
C ASP A 324 -11.63 -34.66 11.15
N GLN A 325 -10.44 -34.86 10.57
CA GLN A 325 -9.69 -36.10 10.65
C GLN A 325 -8.95 -36.24 11.99
N ARG A 326 -8.38 -35.14 12.52
CA ARG A 326 -7.47 -35.17 13.67
C ARG A 326 -8.03 -35.85 14.93
N PRO A 327 -9.27 -35.58 15.37
CA PRO A 327 -9.86 -36.26 16.53
C PRO A 327 -10.12 -37.75 16.35
N LEU A 328 -10.04 -38.27 15.11
CA LEU A 328 -10.36 -39.65 14.77
C LEU A 328 -9.11 -40.54 14.60
N TYR A 329 -7.92 -39.93 14.52
CA TYR A 329 -6.68 -40.70 14.48
C TYR A 329 -6.46 -41.41 15.81
N LYS A 330 -6.05 -42.68 15.72
CA LYS A 330 -5.68 -43.51 16.87
C LYS A 330 -4.21 -43.42 17.23
N GLU A 331 -3.39 -43.04 16.26
CA GLU A 331 -1.95 -42.86 16.44
C GLU A 331 -1.68 -41.47 16.99
N ASP A 332 -0.89 -41.40 18.06
CA ASP A 332 -0.50 -40.14 18.71
C ASP A 332 0.79 -39.59 18.08
N ASP A 333 1.67 -40.48 17.57
CA ASP A 333 2.87 -40.11 16.82
C ASP A 333 2.50 -39.76 15.36
N TRP A 334 2.00 -38.53 15.19
CA TRP A 334 1.58 -38.04 13.88
C TRP A 334 2.74 -37.94 12.88
N VAL A 335 3.99 -37.80 13.33
CA VAL A 335 5.16 -37.76 12.42
C VAL A 335 5.32 -39.12 11.74
N LYS A 336 5.38 -40.20 12.51
CA LYS A 336 5.45 -41.56 11.95
C LYS A 336 4.23 -41.92 11.13
N MET A 337 3.04 -41.56 11.63
CA MET A 337 1.78 -41.81 10.93
C MET A 337 1.80 -41.21 9.52
N VAL A 338 2.12 -39.92 9.38
CA VAL A 338 2.02 -39.24 8.08
C VAL A 338 3.15 -39.61 7.12
N LEU A 339 4.33 -39.97 7.63
CA LEU A 339 5.42 -40.51 6.80
C LEU A 339 5.14 -41.95 6.32
N SER A 340 4.20 -42.66 6.97
CA SER A 340 3.75 -43.99 6.57
C SER A 340 2.57 -43.98 5.59
N ILE A 341 1.96 -42.81 5.36
CA ILE A 341 0.89 -42.65 4.35
C ILE A 341 1.53 -42.64 2.95
N PRO A 342 0.92 -43.31 1.94
CA PRO A 342 1.51 -43.43 0.61
C PRO A 342 1.88 -42.10 -0.07
N PHE A 343 3.10 -42.04 -0.61
CA PHE A 343 3.62 -40.97 -1.49
C PHE A 343 3.41 -41.39 -2.94
N VAL A 344 2.19 -41.23 -3.44
CA VAL A 344 1.76 -41.66 -4.78
C VAL A 344 2.45 -40.88 -5.90
N TYR A 345 2.60 -39.57 -5.75
CA TYR A 345 3.18 -38.69 -6.76
C TYR A 345 4.64 -38.37 -6.46
N GLU A 346 5.41 -38.11 -7.52
CA GLU A 346 6.76 -37.57 -7.39
C GLU A 346 6.70 -36.17 -6.75
N PRO A 347 7.52 -35.86 -5.74
CA PRO A 347 7.53 -34.55 -5.09
C PRO A 347 7.76 -33.41 -6.10
N GLY A 348 7.11 -32.28 -5.88
CA GLY A 348 7.14 -31.11 -6.76
C GLY A 348 6.21 -31.18 -7.98
N THR A 349 5.60 -32.34 -8.28
CA THR A 349 4.85 -32.51 -9.55
C THR A 349 3.34 -32.28 -9.46
N HIS A 350 2.72 -32.50 -8.30
CA HIS A 350 1.27 -32.39 -8.13
C HIS A 350 0.93 -31.55 -6.90
N PHE A 351 0.14 -30.50 -7.09
CA PHE A 351 -0.36 -29.69 -5.99
C PHE A 351 -1.51 -30.40 -5.28
N VAL A 352 -1.35 -30.66 -3.99
CA VAL A 352 -2.39 -31.20 -3.10
C VAL A 352 -2.37 -30.41 -1.80
N TYR A 353 -3.42 -29.61 -1.57
CA TYR A 353 -3.52 -28.81 -0.34
C TYR A 353 -3.64 -29.73 0.89
N ASN A 354 -2.57 -29.79 1.68
CA ASN A 354 -2.38 -30.82 2.70
C ASN A 354 -1.70 -30.24 3.96
N ASN A 355 -2.15 -30.64 5.15
CA ASN A 355 -1.53 -30.16 6.40
C ASN A 355 -0.23 -30.88 6.76
N VAL A 356 0.11 -32.00 6.11
CA VAL A 356 1.32 -32.80 6.41
C VAL A 356 2.60 -32.00 6.19
N GLY A 357 2.76 -31.37 5.02
CA GLY A 357 3.94 -30.56 4.70
C GLY A 357 4.24 -29.50 5.77
N PRO A 358 3.33 -28.53 6.03
CA PRO A 358 3.55 -27.51 7.05
C PRO A 358 3.66 -28.08 8.48
N TYR A 359 2.99 -29.19 8.80
CA TYR A 359 3.18 -29.85 10.09
C TYR A 359 4.62 -30.35 10.25
N LEU A 360 5.13 -31.14 9.30
CA LEU A 360 6.50 -31.66 9.33
C LEU A 360 7.54 -30.54 9.28
N ALA A 361 7.33 -29.47 8.49
CA ALA A 361 8.20 -28.30 8.49
C ALA A 361 8.30 -27.68 9.90
N GLY A 362 7.16 -27.54 10.59
CA GLY A 362 7.11 -27.09 11.97
C GLY A 362 7.84 -28.03 12.93
N ILE A 363 7.67 -29.35 12.80
CA ILE A 363 8.40 -30.35 13.61
C ILE A 363 9.90 -30.24 13.39
N LEU A 364 10.36 -30.08 12.15
CA LEU A 364 11.77 -29.98 11.82
C LEU A 364 12.43 -28.77 12.48
N VAL A 365 11.78 -27.60 12.43
CA VAL A 365 12.26 -26.40 13.16
C VAL A 365 12.36 -26.67 14.66
N GLN A 366 11.36 -27.33 15.24
CA GLN A 366 11.35 -27.62 16.67
C GLN A 366 12.49 -28.55 17.07
N ARG A 367 12.72 -29.63 16.30
CA ARG A 367 13.80 -30.58 16.55
C ARG A 367 15.18 -29.95 16.38
N ARG A 368 15.39 -29.17 15.32
CA ARG A 368 16.69 -28.54 15.02
C ARG A 368 17.01 -27.39 15.98
N SER A 369 16.01 -26.66 16.44
CA SER A 369 16.20 -25.56 17.40
C SER A 369 16.18 -25.99 18.87
N GLY A 370 15.62 -27.17 19.17
CA GLY A 370 15.41 -27.66 20.54
C GLY A 370 14.30 -26.93 21.31
N THR A 371 13.43 -26.18 20.63
CA THR A 371 12.35 -25.39 21.26
C THR A 371 11.05 -25.49 20.47
N ASP A 372 9.90 -25.28 21.11
CA ASP A 372 8.61 -25.19 20.42
C ASP A 372 8.55 -23.99 19.45
N LEU A 373 7.64 -23.99 18.45
CA LEU A 373 7.58 -22.92 17.44
C LEU A 373 7.29 -21.55 18.03
N VAL A 374 6.49 -21.46 19.11
CA VAL A 374 6.21 -20.20 19.76
C VAL A 374 7.49 -19.66 20.38
N SER A 375 8.19 -20.47 21.18
CA SER A 375 9.44 -20.11 21.84
C SER A 375 10.56 -19.81 20.83
N TYR A 376 10.58 -20.49 19.69
CA TYR A 376 11.50 -20.22 18.59
C TYR A 376 11.24 -18.83 17.96
N LEU A 377 9.98 -18.51 17.65
CA LEU A 377 9.59 -17.26 17.01
C LEU A 377 9.51 -16.06 17.97
N MET A 378 9.37 -16.28 19.28
CA MET A 378 9.27 -15.20 20.27
C MET A 378 10.41 -14.17 20.16
N PRO A 379 11.70 -14.55 20.24
CA PRO A 379 12.80 -13.58 20.14
C PRO A 379 13.06 -13.09 18.70
N ARG A 380 12.63 -13.84 17.68
CA ARG A 380 12.93 -13.58 16.27
C ARG A 380 11.91 -12.69 15.58
N LEU A 381 10.64 -12.83 15.96
CA LEU A 381 9.51 -12.19 15.30
C LEU A 381 8.55 -11.56 16.32
N PHE A 382 7.90 -12.36 17.17
CA PHE A 382 6.75 -11.88 17.95
C PHE A 382 7.11 -10.72 18.88
N LYS A 383 8.25 -10.77 19.58
CA LYS A 383 8.69 -9.66 20.45
C LYS A 383 8.92 -8.36 19.66
N HIS A 384 9.46 -8.46 18.44
CA HIS A 384 9.69 -7.30 17.58
C HIS A 384 8.38 -6.68 17.08
N LEU A 385 7.39 -7.52 16.77
CA LEU A 385 6.04 -7.09 16.40
C LEU A 385 5.16 -6.71 17.61
N GLU A 386 5.72 -6.76 18.83
CA GLU A 386 5.00 -6.53 20.10
C GLU A 386 3.83 -7.49 20.33
N ILE A 387 3.91 -8.68 19.73
CA ILE A 387 2.96 -9.76 19.93
C ILE A 387 3.35 -10.46 21.23
N LYS A 388 2.47 -10.39 22.23
CA LYS A 388 2.62 -11.16 23.47
C LYS A 388 2.57 -12.65 23.13
N ARG A 389 3.16 -13.52 23.97
CA ARG A 389 3.20 -14.97 23.72
C ARG A 389 1.82 -15.50 23.26
N PRO A 390 1.69 -15.96 22.00
CA PRO A 390 0.42 -16.44 21.46
C PRO A 390 0.11 -17.87 21.92
N THR A 391 -1.16 -18.24 21.79
CA THR A 391 -1.59 -19.64 21.89
C THR A 391 -1.46 -20.28 20.53
N TRP A 392 -0.83 -21.45 20.47
CA TRP A 392 -0.70 -22.25 19.26
C TRP A 392 -1.04 -23.70 19.59
N GLU A 393 -1.95 -24.28 18.83
CA GLU A 393 -2.34 -25.67 18.94
C GLU A 393 -1.14 -26.63 18.92
N ILE A 394 -1.24 -27.71 19.70
CA ILE A 394 -0.24 -28.76 19.81
C ILE A 394 -0.79 -30.09 19.29
N ASP A 395 0.10 -30.97 18.84
CA ASP A 395 -0.21 -32.37 18.54
C ASP A 395 -0.33 -33.21 19.84
N PRO A 396 -0.75 -34.49 19.76
CA PRO A 396 -0.91 -35.35 20.94
C PRO A 396 0.38 -35.55 21.77
N LEU A 397 1.56 -35.41 21.14
CA LEU A 397 2.85 -35.52 21.81
C LEU A 397 3.36 -34.19 22.38
N GLY A 398 2.60 -33.10 22.21
CA GLY A 398 2.91 -31.78 22.74
C GLY A 398 3.75 -30.90 21.84
N ASN A 399 4.01 -31.28 20.58
CA ASN A 399 4.70 -30.42 19.63
C ASN A 399 3.75 -29.38 19.04
N THR A 400 4.25 -28.18 18.73
CA THR A 400 3.42 -27.16 18.09
C THR A 400 3.00 -27.60 16.68
N PHE A 401 1.70 -27.50 16.39
CA PHE A 401 1.10 -27.92 15.13
C PHE A 401 1.27 -26.85 14.04
N GLY A 402 2.31 -26.99 13.21
CA GLY A 402 2.68 -25.98 12.19
C GLY A 402 1.66 -25.71 11.08
N ALA A 403 0.58 -26.48 10.98
CA ALA A 403 -0.40 -26.35 9.90
C ALA A 403 -1.66 -25.53 10.24
N GLY A 404 -1.88 -25.18 11.50
CA GLY A 404 -3.08 -24.49 11.96
C GLY A 404 -3.08 -24.18 13.46
N GLY A 405 -4.11 -23.49 13.94
CA GLY A 405 -4.36 -23.36 15.38
C GLY A 405 -3.53 -22.28 16.10
N LEU A 406 -2.87 -21.36 15.38
CA LEU A 406 -2.34 -20.13 15.98
C LEU A 406 -3.48 -19.14 16.24
N PHE A 407 -3.47 -18.51 17.41
CA PHE A 407 -4.47 -17.51 17.80
C PHE A 407 -3.87 -16.11 17.83
N LEU A 408 -4.39 -15.20 17.01
CA LEU A 408 -3.95 -13.81 16.90
C LEU A 408 -5.14 -12.85 16.83
N THR A 409 -4.94 -11.61 17.25
CA THR A 409 -5.88 -10.52 16.95
C THR A 409 -5.72 -10.06 15.51
N LEU A 410 -6.68 -9.23 15.04
CA LEU A 410 -6.55 -8.57 13.74
C LEU A 410 -5.27 -7.74 13.64
N SER A 411 -4.94 -6.92 14.65
CA SER A 411 -3.68 -6.17 14.66
C SER A 411 -2.45 -7.06 14.59
N GLU A 412 -2.42 -8.16 15.35
CA GLU A 412 -1.27 -9.07 15.37
C GLU A 412 -1.06 -9.75 14.00
N LEU A 413 -2.14 -10.20 13.35
CA LEU A 413 -2.10 -10.72 11.98
C LEU A 413 -1.71 -9.65 10.96
N HIS A 414 -2.20 -8.41 11.12
CA HIS A 414 -1.89 -7.29 10.24
C HIS A 414 -0.41 -6.90 10.30
N LYS A 415 0.19 -6.89 11.50
CA LYS A 415 1.64 -6.64 11.67
C LYS A 415 2.49 -7.70 10.95
N PHE A 416 2.04 -8.96 10.89
CA PHE A 416 2.72 -9.99 10.11
C PHE A 416 2.67 -9.68 8.60
N GLY A 417 1.52 -9.23 8.08
CA GLY A 417 1.42 -8.74 6.70
C GLY A 417 2.37 -7.57 6.43
N LEU A 418 2.43 -6.59 7.32
CA LEU A 418 3.35 -5.44 7.21
C LEU A 418 4.82 -5.86 7.26
N PHE A 419 5.18 -6.84 8.08
CA PHE A 419 6.53 -7.40 8.11
C PHE A 419 6.93 -8.01 6.76
N TYR A 420 6.01 -8.71 6.10
CA TYR A 420 6.23 -9.26 4.77
C TYR A 420 6.23 -8.18 3.69
N LEU A 421 5.36 -7.17 3.75
CA LEU A 421 5.38 -6.02 2.83
C LEU A 421 6.75 -5.33 2.88
N ASN A 422 7.28 -5.12 4.09
CA ASN A 422 8.59 -4.52 4.32
C ASN A 422 9.77 -5.49 4.13
N LYS A 423 9.57 -6.59 3.40
CA LYS A 423 10.62 -7.56 3.03
C LYS A 423 11.45 -8.04 4.22
N GLY A 424 10.78 -8.35 5.33
CA GLY A 424 11.42 -8.88 6.54
C GLY A 424 12.13 -7.83 7.40
N LYS A 425 11.92 -6.54 7.14
CA LYS A 425 12.38 -5.43 7.99
C LYS A 425 11.29 -5.02 8.97
N TRP A 426 11.72 -4.62 10.17
CA TRP A 426 10.84 -4.03 11.18
C TRP A 426 11.61 -2.97 11.97
N ASN A 427 11.05 -1.77 12.11
CA ASN A 427 11.68 -0.63 12.80
C ASN A 427 13.16 -0.41 12.41
N GLY A 428 13.45 -0.44 11.11
CA GLY A 428 14.80 -0.24 10.56
C GLY A 428 15.76 -1.44 10.69
N LYS A 429 15.35 -2.53 11.37
CA LYS A 429 16.17 -3.75 11.52
C LYS A 429 15.72 -4.82 10.53
N GLN A 430 16.66 -5.40 9.79
CA GLN A 430 16.42 -6.62 9.00
C GLN A 430 16.35 -7.81 9.96
N LEU A 431 15.19 -8.45 10.08
CA LEU A 431 15.02 -9.64 10.92
C LEU A 431 15.18 -10.92 10.09
N LEU A 432 14.46 -11.00 8.98
CA LEU A 432 14.49 -12.13 8.04
C LEU A 432 14.96 -11.65 6.67
N ASN A 433 15.87 -12.35 6.02
CA ASN A 433 16.45 -11.97 4.74
C ASN A 433 15.38 -11.74 3.68
N ALA A 434 15.50 -10.63 2.94
CA ALA A 434 14.56 -10.27 1.88
C ALA A 434 14.43 -11.36 0.79
N ALA A 435 15.52 -12.08 0.51
CA ALA A 435 15.52 -13.20 -0.43
C ALA A 435 14.55 -14.33 -0.02
N TRP A 436 14.39 -14.59 1.29
CA TRP A 436 13.38 -15.55 1.74
C TRP A 436 11.97 -15.05 1.46
N ILE A 437 11.70 -13.77 1.69
CA ILE A 437 10.38 -13.19 1.41
C ILE A 437 10.05 -13.30 -0.07
N GLU A 438 11.00 -12.93 -0.94
CA GLU A 438 10.84 -13.00 -2.39
C GLU A 438 10.59 -14.44 -2.88
N GLU A 439 11.38 -15.39 -2.40
CA GLU A 439 11.22 -16.80 -2.76
C GLU A 439 9.93 -17.40 -2.20
N SER A 440 9.62 -17.15 -0.93
CA SER A 440 8.44 -17.71 -0.24
C SER A 440 7.12 -17.14 -0.72
N THR A 441 7.13 -16.05 -1.48
CA THR A 441 5.91 -15.40 -1.99
C THR A 441 5.84 -15.40 -3.51
N LYS A 442 6.73 -16.13 -4.19
CA LYS A 442 6.70 -16.38 -5.63
C LYS A 442 5.76 -17.55 -5.94
N PRO A 443 4.89 -17.47 -6.98
CA PRO A 443 4.08 -18.61 -7.40
C PRO A 443 4.98 -19.79 -7.79
N SER A 444 4.57 -21.01 -7.44
CA SER A 444 5.15 -22.21 -8.00
C SER A 444 4.71 -22.38 -9.45
N ASP A 445 5.39 -23.29 -10.18
CA ASP A 445 5.02 -23.61 -11.55
C ASP A 445 3.71 -24.41 -11.64
N THR A 446 3.25 -24.99 -10.53
CA THR A 446 2.08 -25.87 -10.48
C THR A 446 0.80 -25.14 -10.09
N GLU A 447 0.89 -24.05 -9.32
CA GLU A 447 -0.27 -23.32 -8.80
C GLU A 447 0.12 -21.90 -8.35
N GLN A 448 -0.87 -21.03 -8.14
CA GLN A 448 -0.77 -19.72 -7.49
C GLN A 448 -0.47 -19.85 -5.98
N TYR A 449 0.62 -20.56 -5.63
CA TYR A 449 1.06 -20.85 -4.26
C TYR A 449 2.59 -20.82 -4.14
N GLY A 450 3.13 -20.16 -3.11
CA GLY A 450 4.57 -20.07 -2.84
C GLY A 450 4.83 -20.24 -1.34
N TYR A 451 5.81 -21.05 -0.94
CA TYR A 451 6.11 -21.48 0.44
C TYR A 451 5.08 -21.09 1.52
N LEU A 452 3.90 -21.71 1.45
CA LEU A 452 2.80 -21.53 2.40
C LEU A 452 2.03 -20.18 2.33
N PHE A 453 2.07 -19.51 1.19
CA PHE A 453 1.33 -18.30 0.83
C PHE A 453 0.55 -18.51 -0.47
N TRP A 454 -0.68 -17.99 -0.51
CA TRP A 454 -1.45 -17.94 -1.75
C TRP A 454 -1.10 -16.70 -2.55
N ARG A 455 -1.08 -16.80 -3.87
CA ARG A 455 -1.00 -15.67 -4.80
C ARG A 455 -2.39 -15.20 -5.20
N GLY A 456 -2.50 -13.99 -5.72
CA GLY A 456 -3.78 -13.40 -6.12
C GLY A 456 -3.65 -12.28 -7.15
N LYS A 457 -4.77 -11.60 -7.39
CA LYS A 457 -4.85 -10.39 -8.24
C LYS A 457 -3.90 -9.30 -7.74
N TYR A 458 -3.58 -8.32 -8.58
CA TYR A 458 -2.75 -7.16 -8.22
C TYR A 458 -1.36 -7.54 -7.68
N ASN A 459 -0.75 -8.60 -8.24
CA ASN A 459 0.54 -9.12 -7.78
C ASN A 459 0.56 -9.48 -6.27
N SER A 460 -0.62 -9.71 -5.67
CA SER A 460 -0.74 -9.93 -4.24
C SER A 460 -0.31 -11.34 -3.83
N TYR A 461 0.07 -11.44 -2.57
CA TYR A 461 0.18 -12.71 -1.88
C TYR A 461 -0.47 -12.60 -0.50
N ARG A 462 -0.93 -13.72 0.06
CA ARG A 462 -1.68 -13.71 1.32
C ARG A 462 -1.46 -14.94 2.18
N ALA A 463 -1.49 -14.70 3.49
CA ALA A 463 -1.82 -15.72 4.48
C ALA A 463 -3.35 -15.90 4.47
N ASP A 464 -3.81 -17.15 4.34
CA ASP A 464 -5.23 -17.46 4.13
C ASP A 464 -5.68 -18.60 5.06
N GLY A 465 -6.60 -18.27 5.94
CA GLY A 465 -7.22 -19.17 6.89
C GLY A 465 -8.69 -19.41 6.61
N LYS A 466 -9.15 -20.62 6.94
CA LYS A 466 -10.57 -20.99 6.92
C LYS A 466 -11.42 -19.93 7.62
N TYR A 467 -12.61 -19.70 7.07
CA TYR A 467 -13.51 -18.63 7.49
C TYR A 467 -12.98 -17.20 7.25
N SER A 468 -12.07 -17.05 6.28
CA SER A 468 -11.50 -15.80 5.82
C SER A 468 -10.69 -15.04 6.87
N GLN A 469 -9.72 -15.74 7.47
CA GLN A 469 -8.63 -15.10 8.23
C GLN A 469 -7.55 -14.71 7.23
N LEU A 470 -7.52 -13.45 6.83
CA LEU A 470 -6.74 -13.01 5.69
C LEU A 470 -5.70 -11.96 6.11
N SER A 471 -4.49 -12.09 5.60
CA SER A 471 -3.53 -10.98 5.53
C SER A 471 -3.01 -10.94 4.10
N ILE A 472 -3.54 -10.00 3.32
CA ILE A 472 -3.25 -9.79 1.90
C ILE A 472 -2.23 -8.67 1.80
N VAL A 473 -1.09 -8.98 1.19
CA VAL A 473 -0.02 -8.04 0.91
C VAL A 473 -0.05 -7.70 -0.58
N LEU A 474 -0.03 -6.40 -0.89
CA LEU A 474 -0.09 -5.84 -2.23
C LEU A 474 1.19 -5.03 -2.47
N PRO A 475 2.27 -5.66 -2.96
CA PRO A 475 3.58 -5.01 -3.07
C PRO A 475 3.56 -3.79 -3.99
N ASP A 476 2.87 -3.88 -5.12
CA ASP A 476 2.83 -2.81 -6.13
C ASP A 476 2.10 -1.56 -5.63
N ALA A 477 1.13 -1.74 -4.72
CA ALA A 477 0.39 -0.66 -4.08
C ALA A 477 0.97 -0.26 -2.71
N ASP A 478 2.09 -0.88 -2.30
CA ASP A 478 2.71 -0.72 -0.99
C ASP A 478 1.70 -0.81 0.18
N ALA A 479 0.85 -1.84 0.13
CA ALA A 479 -0.32 -1.94 0.99
C ALA A 479 -0.54 -3.33 1.61
N VAL A 480 -1.25 -3.35 2.73
CA VAL A 480 -1.73 -4.56 3.41
C VAL A 480 -3.21 -4.40 3.75
N VAL A 481 -4.00 -5.41 3.37
CA VAL A 481 -5.40 -5.55 3.80
C VAL A 481 -5.48 -6.80 4.66
N SER A 482 -5.92 -6.68 5.92
CA SER A 482 -6.11 -7.84 6.80
C SER A 482 -7.51 -7.90 7.36
N LEU A 483 -8.03 -9.11 7.51
CA LEU A 483 -9.37 -9.37 8.02
C LEU A 483 -9.37 -10.57 8.95
N VAL A 484 -10.26 -10.52 9.93
CA VAL A 484 -10.70 -11.67 10.72
C VAL A 484 -12.20 -11.79 10.57
N ALA A 485 -12.70 -13.03 10.43
CA ALA A 485 -14.09 -13.26 10.06
C ALA A 485 -14.60 -14.62 10.55
N GLU A 486 -15.91 -14.86 10.39
CA GLU A 486 -16.57 -16.16 10.48
C GLU A 486 -17.24 -16.48 9.13
N CYS A 487 -16.59 -16.08 8.04
CA CYS A 487 -17.18 -16.05 6.71
C CYS A 487 -17.19 -17.42 6.03
N ARG A 488 -18.36 -17.94 5.67
CA ARG A 488 -18.46 -19.21 4.91
C ARG A 488 -18.43 -19.02 3.40
N ASN A 489 -18.63 -17.80 2.90
CA ASN A 489 -18.56 -17.46 1.48
C ASN A 489 -17.29 -16.66 1.16
N GLY A 490 -16.13 -17.33 1.22
CA GLY A 490 -14.83 -16.70 1.07
C GLY A 490 -14.59 -16.08 -0.31
N GLU A 491 -15.17 -16.65 -1.37
CA GLU A 491 -15.07 -16.11 -2.73
C GLU A 491 -15.77 -14.75 -2.84
N GLU A 492 -17.00 -14.66 -2.34
CA GLU A 492 -17.76 -13.41 -2.33
C GLU A 492 -17.05 -12.33 -1.49
N LEU A 493 -16.50 -12.69 -0.34
CA LEU A 493 -15.73 -11.74 0.48
C LEU A 493 -14.45 -11.29 -0.24
N THR A 494 -13.73 -12.21 -0.88
CA THR A 494 -12.50 -11.86 -1.63
C THR A 494 -12.83 -10.93 -2.80
N GLN A 495 -13.95 -11.16 -3.49
CA GLN A 495 -14.40 -10.26 -4.55
C GLN A 495 -14.76 -8.87 -3.99
N ALA A 496 -15.46 -8.80 -2.86
CA ALA A 496 -15.77 -7.54 -2.19
C ALA A 496 -14.51 -6.77 -1.74
N ILE A 497 -13.48 -7.47 -1.24
CA ILE A 497 -12.19 -6.85 -0.90
C ILE A 497 -11.56 -6.24 -2.14
N ASN A 498 -11.51 -6.98 -3.26
CA ASN A 498 -10.92 -6.48 -4.50
C ASN A 498 -11.65 -5.24 -5.03
N ASP A 499 -12.98 -5.31 -5.11
CA ASP A 499 -13.79 -4.27 -5.74
C ASP A 499 -13.95 -3.01 -4.87
N LEU A 500 -14.02 -3.19 -3.55
CA LEU A 500 -14.37 -2.11 -2.61
C LEU A 500 -13.18 -1.59 -1.81
N ILE A 501 -12.06 -2.33 -1.73
CA ILE A 501 -10.84 -1.87 -1.04
C ILE A 501 -9.68 -1.78 -2.03
N CYS A 502 -9.30 -2.88 -2.67
CA CYS A 502 -8.08 -2.90 -3.49
C CYS A 502 -8.17 -1.98 -4.71
N ALA A 503 -9.35 -1.74 -5.26
CA ALA A 503 -9.54 -0.79 -6.37
C ALA A 503 -9.25 0.67 -6.00
N GLN A 504 -9.14 1.01 -4.71
CA GLN A 504 -8.80 2.34 -4.21
C GLN A 504 -7.30 2.50 -3.88
N LEU A 505 -6.53 1.40 -3.92
CA LEU A 505 -5.13 1.35 -3.51
C LEU A 505 -4.17 1.68 -4.66
#